data_AF-A0A932UFL4-F1
#
_entry.id   AF-A0A932UFL4-F1
#
_cell.length_a   1.000
_cell.length_b   1.000
_cell.length_c   1.000
_cell.angle_alpha   90.00
_cell.angle_beta   90.00
_cell.angle_gamma   90.00
#
_symmetry.space_group_name_H-M   'P 1'
#
loop_
_entity.id
_entity.type
_entity.pdbx_description
1 polymer ?
#
loop_
_entity_poly.entity_id
_entity_poly.type
_entity_poly.pdbx_seq_one_letter_code
_entity_poly.pdbx_strand_id
1 'polypeptide(L)'
;MLPIASLAAAALVSAARAAPDAQAREAAPVAPPAQASLDFPFYRSDVEPIFIKSRRGYGPGLSPCATCHVHNGSPLELQPLQEGEGGRVFWSEEQSRRNFEAASRLVVPGRPEQSRLLRKPLAVAAGGTPYHVGGKFWSTQDDPEWRTMAEWVRAAGAAGAAAARAGTAVTRPLDFEFFRTCVQRIFLNKRPGLMQCVHCHNVEPRNFASEIPAGRSFWTLEESRQNFAVLQRYIEPGFPLMSRFLTHPLAPEAGGDHFHAGGRRWPSQDDPEWRMLAAWVRGETTACLSY
;
A
#
# COMPACT_ATOMS: atom_id res chain seq x y z
N MET A 1 -3.92 74.46 -48.37
CA MET A 1 -5.28 74.21 -48.88
C MET A 1 -5.42 72.70 -49.06
N LEU A 2 -6.57 72.14 -48.64
CA LEU A 2 -6.98 70.71 -48.55
C LEU A 2 -6.60 69.81 -49.77
N PRO A 3 -6.87 68.47 -49.75
CA PRO A 3 -6.70 67.41 -48.73
C PRO A 3 -6.15 66.09 -49.35
N ILE A 4 -5.64 65.10 -48.60
CA ILE A 4 -5.57 63.71 -49.13
C ILE A 4 -5.93 62.67 -48.04
N ALA A 5 -7.16 62.17 -48.19
CA ALA A 5 -7.72 60.84 -47.93
C ALA A 5 -7.05 59.89 -46.91
N SER A 6 -7.77 59.63 -45.81
CA SER A 6 -7.68 58.38 -45.04
C SER A 6 -8.18 57.20 -45.88
N LEU A 7 -7.32 56.21 -46.10
CA LEU A 7 -7.71 54.88 -46.56
C LEU A 7 -8.06 54.00 -45.35
N ALA A 8 -9.33 53.56 -45.31
CA ALA A 8 -9.79 52.52 -44.42
C ALA A 8 -9.26 51.15 -44.91
N ALA A 9 -8.49 50.46 -44.07
CA ALA A 9 -8.15 49.06 -44.26
C ALA A 9 -9.10 48.20 -43.42
N ALA A 10 -10.06 47.57 -44.10
CA ALA A 10 -10.85 46.48 -43.54
C ALA A 10 -10.01 45.20 -43.59
N ALA A 11 -9.65 44.64 -42.43
CA ALA A 11 -9.06 43.31 -42.32
C ALA A 11 -10.08 42.36 -41.70
N LEU A 12 -10.34 41.28 -42.44
CA LEU A 12 -11.33 40.24 -42.17
C LEU A 12 -11.03 39.46 -40.88
N VAL A 13 -12.03 39.38 -39.99
CA VAL A 13 -12.03 38.42 -38.88
C VAL A 13 -12.34 37.03 -39.46
N SER A 14 -11.33 36.16 -39.48
CA SER A 14 -11.53 34.75 -39.84
C SER A 14 -12.01 34.00 -38.59
N ALA A 15 -13.27 33.58 -38.60
CA ALA A 15 -13.86 32.77 -37.54
C ALA A 15 -13.38 31.31 -37.70
N ALA A 16 -12.37 30.91 -36.92
CA ALA A 16 -12.02 29.50 -36.77
C ALA A 16 -13.10 28.79 -35.94
N ARG A 17 -13.77 27.80 -36.53
CA ARG A 17 -14.69 26.90 -35.83
C ARG A 17 -13.90 26.04 -34.85
N ALA A 18 -14.16 26.19 -33.55
CA ALA A 18 -13.66 25.27 -32.53
C ALA A 18 -14.32 23.89 -32.71
N ALA A 19 -13.49 22.85 -32.80
CA ALA A 19 -13.94 21.47 -32.71
C ALA A 19 -14.25 21.15 -31.22
N PRO A 20 -15.28 20.35 -30.91
CA PRO A 20 -15.57 19.98 -29.53
C PRO A 20 -14.50 19.03 -28.98
N ASP A 21 -14.01 19.37 -27.79
CA ASP A 21 -13.09 18.57 -26.97
C ASP A 21 -13.65 17.15 -26.75
N ALA A 22 -12.97 16.17 -27.33
CA ALA A 22 -13.11 14.79 -26.93
C ALA A 22 -12.41 14.62 -25.57
N GLN A 23 -13.16 14.78 -24.48
CA GLN A 23 -12.74 14.37 -23.16
C GLN A 23 -12.37 12.89 -23.19
N ALA A 24 -11.07 12.61 -23.17
CA ALA A 24 -10.54 11.30 -22.87
C ALA A 24 -11.07 10.90 -21.50
N ARG A 25 -11.98 9.92 -21.47
CA ARG A 25 -12.37 9.25 -20.23
C ARG A 25 -11.11 8.57 -19.70
N GLU A 26 -10.50 9.21 -18.71
CA GLU A 26 -9.41 8.66 -17.93
C GLU A 26 -9.91 7.38 -17.29
N ALA A 27 -9.44 6.24 -17.83
CA ALA A 27 -9.76 4.93 -17.29
C ALA A 27 -9.18 4.87 -15.88
N ALA A 28 -10.05 4.63 -14.89
CA ALA A 28 -9.64 4.45 -13.51
C ALA A 28 -8.53 3.37 -13.42
N PRO A 29 -7.51 3.56 -12.56
CA PRO A 29 -6.41 2.62 -12.46
C PRO A 29 -6.93 1.24 -12.07
N VAL A 30 -6.61 0.25 -12.89
CA VAL A 30 -6.93 -1.16 -12.66
C VAL A 30 -6.06 -1.65 -11.51
N ALA A 31 -6.68 -2.02 -10.39
CA ALA A 31 -5.99 -2.63 -9.26
C ALA A 31 -5.29 -3.94 -9.70
N PRO A 32 -4.09 -4.25 -9.16
CA PRO A 32 -3.35 -5.44 -9.56
C PRO A 32 -4.11 -6.74 -9.21
N PRO A 33 -3.90 -7.83 -9.98
CA PRO A 33 -4.76 -9.02 -10.00
C PRO A 33 -4.84 -9.79 -8.67
N ALA A 34 -3.90 -9.58 -7.74
CA ALA A 34 -3.98 -10.21 -6.41
C ALA A 34 -5.05 -9.56 -5.50
N GLN A 35 -5.32 -8.26 -5.65
CA GLN A 35 -6.38 -7.54 -4.93
C GLN A 35 -7.75 -7.69 -5.61
N ALA A 36 -7.78 -8.05 -6.90
CA ALA A 36 -8.99 -8.32 -7.66
C ALA A 36 -9.73 -9.62 -7.23
N SER A 37 -9.23 -10.33 -6.22
CA SER A 37 -9.77 -11.62 -5.75
C SER A 37 -10.62 -11.56 -4.48
N LEU A 38 -10.62 -10.42 -3.77
CA LEU A 38 -11.42 -10.26 -2.54
C LEU A 38 -12.86 -9.89 -2.88
N ASP A 39 -13.81 -10.53 -2.19
CA ASP A 39 -15.24 -10.35 -2.43
C ASP A 39 -15.75 -9.08 -1.72
N PHE A 40 -16.16 -8.07 -2.49
CA PHE A 40 -16.71 -6.82 -1.95
C PHE A 40 -18.10 -7.00 -1.33
N PRO A 41 -19.08 -7.66 -1.98
CA PRO A 41 -20.35 -8.03 -1.34
C PRO A 41 -20.18 -8.69 0.04
N PHE A 42 -19.36 -9.74 0.15
CA PHE A 42 -19.09 -10.43 1.43
C PHE A 42 -18.42 -9.48 2.43
N TYR A 43 -17.44 -8.69 1.99
CA TYR A 43 -16.83 -7.69 2.86
C TYR A 43 -17.88 -6.75 3.44
N ARG A 44 -18.78 -6.22 2.62
CA ARG A 44 -19.77 -5.23 3.05
C ARG A 44 -20.81 -5.82 4.00
N SER A 45 -21.23 -7.07 3.79
CA SER A 45 -22.25 -7.72 4.62
C SER A 45 -21.69 -8.27 5.93
N ASP A 46 -20.48 -8.83 5.92
CA ASP A 46 -19.99 -9.67 7.03
C ASP A 46 -18.73 -9.12 7.71
N VAL A 47 -17.85 -8.45 6.97
CA VAL A 47 -16.58 -7.93 7.51
C VAL A 47 -16.73 -6.50 8.00
N GLU A 48 -17.28 -5.59 7.18
CA GLU A 48 -17.41 -4.17 7.47
C GLU A 48 -18.18 -3.88 8.79
N PRO A 49 -19.27 -4.61 9.13
CA PRO A 49 -19.96 -4.38 10.39
C PRO A 49 -19.09 -4.62 11.64
N ILE A 50 -18.05 -5.45 11.56
CA ILE A 50 -17.12 -5.70 12.67
C ILE A 50 -16.39 -4.41 13.08
N PHE A 51 -16.15 -3.49 12.13
CA PHE A 51 -15.42 -2.25 12.39
C PHE A 51 -16.22 -1.22 13.20
N ILE A 52 -17.55 -1.29 13.18
CA ILE A 52 -18.44 -0.36 13.91
C ILE A 52 -19.17 -1.02 15.08
N LYS A 53 -19.05 -2.34 15.21
CA LYS A 53 -19.72 -3.11 16.26
C LYS A 53 -19.36 -2.56 17.64
N SER A 54 -20.40 -2.22 18.42
CA SER A 54 -20.25 -1.81 19.82
C SER A 54 -19.67 -2.95 20.65
N ARG A 55 -18.67 -2.62 21.46
CA ARG A 55 -17.96 -3.56 22.35
C ARG A 55 -18.11 -3.18 23.83
N ARG A 56 -19.22 -2.49 24.14
CA ARG A 56 -19.69 -2.15 25.50
C ARG A 56 -18.65 -1.44 26.36
N GLY A 57 -17.87 -0.55 25.77
CA GLY A 57 -16.93 0.29 26.51
C GLY A 57 -16.20 1.28 25.61
N TYR A 58 -15.31 2.05 26.23
CA TYR A 58 -14.37 2.92 25.55
C TYR A 58 -12.97 2.61 26.08
N GLY A 59 -12.03 2.38 25.17
CA GLY A 59 -10.64 2.05 25.49
C GLY A 59 -10.09 0.88 24.67
N PRO A 60 -8.80 0.55 24.86
CA PRO A 60 -8.16 -0.56 24.14
C PRO A 60 -8.90 -1.90 24.34
N GLY A 61 -9.26 -2.57 23.25
CA GLY A 61 -10.00 -3.83 23.23
C GLY A 61 -11.53 -3.66 23.39
N LEU A 62 -12.01 -2.45 23.67
CA LEU A 62 -13.41 -2.14 23.99
C LEU A 62 -14.05 -1.11 23.06
N SER A 63 -13.28 -0.24 22.41
CA SER A 63 -13.80 0.69 21.40
C SER A 63 -14.03 -0.01 20.06
N PRO A 64 -15.08 0.33 19.30
CA PRO A 64 -15.17 -0.03 17.88
C PRO A 64 -13.90 0.36 17.11
N CYS A 65 -13.54 -0.40 16.08
CA CYS A 65 -12.34 -0.11 15.29
C CYS A 65 -12.42 1.29 14.66
N ALA A 66 -13.59 1.66 14.15
CA ALA A 66 -13.86 2.95 13.54
C ALA A 66 -13.54 4.14 14.46
N THR A 67 -13.69 3.99 15.79
CA THR A 67 -13.38 5.07 16.75
C THR A 67 -11.95 5.58 16.64
N CYS A 68 -10.99 4.73 16.28
CA CYS A 68 -9.58 5.12 16.13
C CYS A 68 -9.08 5.12 14.69
N HIS A 69 -9.79 4.44 13.79
CA HIS A 69 -9.37 4.23 12.41
C HIS A 69 -10.05 5.15 11.40
N VAL A 70 -11.04 5.95 11.82
CA VAL A 70 -11.62 7.01 10.97
C VAL A 70 -10.65 8.18 10.84
N HIS A 71 -10.24 8.48 9.60
CA HIS A 71 -9.43 9.65 9.22
C HIS A 71 -8.23 9.99 10.15
N ASN A 72 -7.49 8.95 10.57
CA ASN A 72 -6.39 9.11 11.53
C ASN A 72 -5.00 8.83 10.90
N GLY A 73 -4.90 8.78 9.57
CA GLY A 73 -3.66 8.47 8.85
C GLY A 73 -3.07 7.07 9.12
N SER A 74 -3.84 6.20 9.78
CA SER A 74 -3.44 4.82 10.03
C SER A 74 -3.56 3.98 8.75
N PRO A 75 -2.82 2.86 8.60
CA PRO A 75 -2.95 2.02 7.41
C PRO A 75 -4.35 1.45 7.16
N LEU A 76 -5.16 1.24 8.21
CA LEU A 76 -6.59 0.99 8.08
C LEU A 76 -7.29 2.34 8.23
N GLU A 77 -7.35 3.11 7.15
CA GLU A 77 -8.04 4.41 7.16
C GLU A 77 -9.48 4.24 6.69
N LEU A 78 -10.39 4.24 7.66
CA LEU A 78 -11.81 4.15 7.43
C LEU A 78 -12.40 5.54 7.13
N GLN A 79 -13.43 5.56 6.30
CA GLN A 79 -14.18 6.76 5.98
C GLN A 79 -14.99 7.26 7.18
N PRO A 80 -15.33 8.56 7.25
CA PRO A 80 -16.24 9.07 8.27
C PRO A 80 -17.60 8.35 8.23
N LEU A 81 -18.08 7.96 9.41
CA LEU A 81 -19.42 7.38 9.54
C LEU A 81 -20.49 8.44 9.27
N GLN A 82 -21.56 8.01 8.62
CA GLN A 82 -22.79 8.79 8.52
C GLN A 82 -23.75 8.35 9.62
N GLU A 83 -24.57 9.29 10.08
CA GLU A 83 -25.64 9.02 11.03
C GLU A 83 -26.97 9.03 10.27
N GLY A 84 -27.71 7.92 10.37
CA GLY A 84 -29.05 7.79 9.84
C GLY A 84 -30.09 8.01 10.92
N GLU A 85 -31.36 7.90 10.53
CA GLU A 85 -32.47 7.98 11.47
C GLU A 85 -32.31 6.97 12.63
N GLY A 86 -32.66 7.40 13.83
CA GLY A 86 -32.57 6.57 15.05
C GLY A 86 -31.15 6.36 15.58
N GLY A 87 -30.17 7.19 15.18
CA GLY A 87 -28.79 7.12 15.69
C GLY A 87 -27.97 5.95 15.15
N ARG A 88 -28.46 5.31 14.08
CA ARG A 88 -27.72 4.22 13.42
C ARG A 88 -26.60 4.81 12.59
N VAL A 89 -25.37 4.38 12.85
CA VAL A 89 -24.21 4.74 12.03
C VAL A 89 -24.02 3.77 10.87
N PHE A 90 -23.63 4.29 9.71
CA PHE A 90 -23.39 3.50 8.50
C PHE A 90 -22.36 4.17 7.57
N TRP A 91 -21.89 3.42 6.58
CA TRP A 91 -21.16 3.95 5.43
C TRP A 91 -22.04 3.87 4.18
N SER A 92 -22.00 4.91 3.33
CA SER A 92 -22.56 4.80 1.99
C SER A 92 -21.78 3.76 1.18
N GLU A 93 -22.35 3.30 0.07
CA GLU A 93 -21.64 2.34 -0.80
C GLU A 93 -20.28 2.85 -1.27
N GLU A 94 -20.21 4.13 -1.64
CA GLU A 94 -18.98 4.78 -2.06
C GLU A 94 -17.93 4.77 -0.94
N GLN A 95 -18.34 5.04 0.30
CA GLN A 95 -17.47 4.96 1.46
C GLN A 95 -17.04 3.52 1.75
N SER A 96 -17.95 2.55 1.66
CA SER A 96 -17.65 1.12 1.83
C SER A 96 -16.62 0.64 0.81
N ARG A 97 -16.67 1.12 -0.44
CA ARG A 97 -15.66 0.80 -1.46
C ARG A 97 -14.27 1.31 -1.08
N ARG A 98 -14.17 2.54 -0.57
CA ARG A 98 -12.89 3.07 -0.06
C ARG A 98 -12.39 2.30 1.18
N ASN A 99 -13.29 1.95 2.09
CA ASN A 99 -12.94 1.10 3.24
C ASN A 99 -12.44 -0.28 2.80
N PHE A 100 -13.09 -0.88 1.80
CA PHE A 100 -12.69 -2.14 1.20
C PHE A 100 -11.30 -2.06 0.60
N GLU A 101 -10.96 -1.00 -0.15
CA GLU A 101 -9.61 -0.80 -0.68
C GLU A 101 -8.57 -0.70 0.43
N ALA A 102 -8.84 0.08 1.49
CA ALA A 102 -7.96 0.20 2.64
C ALA A 102 -7.76 -1.15 3.36
N ALA A 103 -8.84 -1.89 3.61
CA ALA A 103 -8.79 -3.21 4.22
C ALA A 103 -8.05 -4.24 3.34
N SER A 104 -8.28 -4.19 2.02
CA SER A 104 -7.66 -5.09 1.04
C SER A 104 -6.14 -4.94 0.95
N ARG A 105 -5.61 -3.75 1.25
CA ARG A 105 -4.16 -3.49 1.37
C ARG A 105 -3.55 -4.03 2.67
N LEU A 106 -4.36 -4.62 3.55
CA LEU A 106 -3.92 -5.15 4.84
C LEU A 106 -4.09 -6.66 4.94
N VAL A 107 -4.51 -7.32 3.86
CA VAL A 107 -4.69 -8.76 3.79
C VAL A 107 -3.73 -9.39 2.80
N VAL A 108 -3.30 -10.59 3.15
CA VAL A 108 -2.53 -11.49 2.30
C VAL A 108 -3.53 -12.51 1.74
N PRO A 109 -3.91 -12.43 0.45
CA PRO A 109 -4.92 -13.31 -0.13
C PRO A 109 -4.61 -14.80 0.14
N GLY A 110 -5.60 -15.52 0.66
CA GLY A 110 -5.46 -16.93 1.02
C GLY A 110 -4.79 -17.21 2.37
N ARG A 111 -4.20 -16.20 3.03
CA ARG A 111 -3.35 -16.38 4.22
C ARG A 111 -3.79 -15.46 5.37
N PRO A 112 -4.91 -15.77 6.04
CA PRO A 112 -5.43 -14.97 7.15
C PRO A 112 -4.42 -14.81 8.31
N GLU A 113 -3.63 -15.84 8.59
CA GLU A 113 -2.61 -15.84 9.64
C GLU A 113 -1.39 -14.96 9.32
N GLN A 114 -1.20 -14.58 8.06
CA GLN A 114 -0.16 -13.62 7.62
C GLN A 114 -0.72 -12.20 7.44
N SER A 115 -2.05 -12.06 7.43
CA SER A 115 -2.73 -10.80 7.15
C SER A 115 -2.66 -9.83 8.33
N ARG A 116 -2.11 -8.64 8.09
CA ARG A 116 -1.97 -7.60 9.12
C ARG A 116 -3.30 -7.20 9.73
N LEU A 117 -4.36 -7.14 8.92
CA LEU A 117 -5.72 -6.82 9.35
C LEU A 117 -6.22 -7.77 10.46
N LEU A 118 -5.85 -9.05 10.38
CA LEU A 118 -6.25 -10.06 11.37
C LEU A 118 -5.25 -10.17 12.54
N ARG A 119 -3.94 -10.04 12.29
CA ARG A 119 -2.91 -10.21 13.33
C ARG A 119 -2.82 -9.05 14.31
N LYS A 120 -3.12 -7.82 13.89
CA LYS A 120 -3.04 -6.63 14.75
C LYS A 120 -3.99 -6.70 15.95
N PRO A 121 -5.29 -6.97 15.78
CA PRO A 121 -6.25 -7.13 16.87
C PRO A 121 -6.20 -8.49 17.59
N LEU A 122 -5.55 -9.52 17.04
CA LEU A 122 -5.42 -10.85 17.66
C LEU A 122 -4.39 -10.88 18.80
N ALA A 123 -4.67 -11.65 19.86
CA ALA A 123 -3.72 -11.88 20.96
C ALA A 123 -2.40 -12.50 20.48
N VAL A 124 -1.29 -12.14 21.13
CA VAL A 124 0.06 -12.60 20.74
C VAL A 124 0.18 -14.12 20.83
N ALA A 125 -0.37 -14.72 21.89
CA ALA A 125 -0.38 -16.18 22.08
C ALA A 125 -1.11 -16.94 20.95
N ALA A 126 -2.00 -16.28 20.20
CA ALA A 126 -2.72 -16.84 19.06
C ALA A 126 -2.09 -16.47 17.69
N GLY A 127 -0.89 -15.89 17.67
CA GLY A 127 -0.18 -15.49 16.46
C GLY A 127 -0.34 -14.01 16.07
N GLY A 128 -0.97 -13.21 16.94
CA GLY A 128 -1.09 -11.77 16.75
C GLY A 128 0.23 -11.01 16.90
N THR A 129 0.28 -9.76 16.39
CA THR A 129 1.48 -8.92 16.53
C THR A 129 1.61 -8.34 17.94
N PRO A 130 2.82 -8.06 18.47
CA PRO A 130 2.99 -7.54 19.83
C PRO A 130 2.25 -6.23 20.12
N TYR A 131 2.21 -5.31 19.14
CA TYR A 131 1.67 -3.96 19.34
C TYR A 131 0.42 -3.67 18.49
N HIS A 132 -0.62 -3.20 19.16
CA HIS A 132 -1.81 -2.57 18.57
C HIS A 132 -2.43 -1.59 19.58
N VAL A 133 -2.45 -0.29 19.26
CA VAL A 133 -2.91 0.78 20.18
C VAL A 133 -4.37 0.59 20.58
N GLY A 134 -5.21 0.17 19.64
CA GLY A 134 -6.62 -0.14 19.89
C GLY A 134 -6.85 -1.39 20.73
N GLY A 135 -5.80 -2.07 21.23
CA GLY A 135 -5.89 -3.25 22.08
C GLY A 135 -6.12 -4.56 21.32
N LYS A 136 -6.36 -5.64 22.06
CA LYS A 136 -6.62 -6.98 21.51
C LYS A 136 -8.10 -7.30 21.64
N PHE A 137 -8.70 -7.74 20.55
CA PHE A 137 -10.14 -8.01 20.45
C PHE A 137 -10.44 -9.50 20.48
N TRP A 138 -9.50 -10.34 20.03
CA TRP A 138 -9.69 -11.77 19.93
C TRP A 138 -8.57 -12.49 20.67
N SER A 139 -8.92 -13.40 21.57
CA SER A 139 -7.97 -14.20 22.34
C SER A 139 -7.45 -15.39 21.54
N THR A 140 -8.23 -15.88 20.57
CA THR A 140 -7.91 -17.05 19.73
C THR A 140 -8.37 -16.83 18.29
N GLN A 141 -7.89 -17.68 17.38
CA GLN A 141 -8.38 -17.75 16.00
C GLN A 141 -9.75 -18.43 15.88
N ASP A 142 -10.30 -18.93 16.99
CA ASP A 142 -11.63 -19.51 17.04
C ASP A 142 -12.74 -18.49 17.29
N ASP A 143 -12.36 -17.24 17.58
CA ASP A 143 -13.30 -16.14 17.71
C ASP A 143 -14.17 -16.01 16.44
N PRO A 144 -15.51 -15.90 16.59
CA PRO A 144 -16.41 -15.80 15.43
C PRO A 144 -16.06 -14.67 14.47
N GLU A 145 -15.68 -13.49 14.97
CA GLU A 145 -15.33 -12.36 14.12
C GLU A 145 -14.02 -12.61 13.38
N TRP A 146 -13.04 -13.20 14.07
CA TRP A 146 -11.79 -13.59 13.43
C TRP A 146 -12.05 -14.61 12.31
N ARG A 147 -12.91 -15.61 12.54
CA ARG A 147 -13.27 -16.64 11.55
C ARG A 147 -13.97 -16.04 10.34
N THR A 148 -14.91 -15.12 10.52
CA THR A 148 -15.59 -14.40 9.43
C THR A 148 -14.58 -13.63 8.56
N MET A 149 -13.66 -12.90 9.18
CA MET A 149 -12.62 -12.18 8.42
C MET A 149 -11.65 -13.15 7.74
N ALA A 150 -11.33 -14.28 8.39
CA ALA A 150 -10.45 -15.28 7.83
C ALA A 150 -11.07 -16.02 6.64
N GLU A 151 -12.38 -16.25 6.65
CA GLU A 151 -13.13 -16.79 5.52
C GLU A 151 -13.02 -15.87 4.29
N TRP A 152 -13.31 -14.58 4.46
CA TRP A 152 -13.15 -13.57 3.41
C TRP A 152 -11.74 -13.60 2.78
N VAL A 153 -10.70 -13.64 3.63
CA VAL A 153 -9.31 -13.68 3.17
C VAL A 153 -8.95 -15.01 2.49
N ARG A 154 -9.42 -16.15 3.01
CA ARG A 154 -9.17 -17.47 2.40
C ARG A 154 -9.83 -17.61 1.04
N ALA A 155 -11.05 -17.10 0.88
CA ALA A 155 -11.80 -17.15 -0.38
C ALA A 155 -11.04 -16.48 -1.52
N ALA A 156 -10.35 -15.37 -1.25
CA ALA A 156 -9.48 -14.71 -2.22
C ALA A 156 -8.32 -15.58 -2.72
N GLY A 157 -7.75 -16.42 -1.84
CA GLY A 157 -6.74 -17.41 -2.22
C GLY A 157 -7.29 -18.54 -3.09
N ALA A 158 -8.53 -18.98 -2.83
CA ALA A 158 -9.20 -20.01 -3.62
C ALA A 158 -9.60 -19.49 -5.02
N ALA A 159 -10.09 -18.26 -5.10
CA ALA A 159 -10.36 -17.57 -6.37
C ALA A 159 -9.07 -17.36 -7.19
N GLY A 160 -7.98 -16.98 -6.53
CA GLY A 160 -6.65 -16.89 -7.14
C GLY A 160 -6.09 -18.25 -7.58
N ALA A 161 -6.30 -19.32 -6.80
CA ALA A 161 -5.85 -20.68 -7.13
C ALA A 161 -6.63 -21.32 -8.29
N ALA A 162 -7.91 -20.97 -8.46
CA ALA A 162 -8.70 -21.36 -9.62
C ALA A 162 -8.19 -20.69 -10.91
N ALA A 163 -7.69 -19.45 -10.83
CA ALA A 163 -7.02 -18.75 -11.93
C ALA A 163 -5.55 -19.19 -12.13
N ALA A 164 -4.87 -19.64 -11.07
CA ALA A 164 -3.45 -19.98 -11.04
C ALA A 164 -3.15 -21.50 -11.07
N ARG A 165 -3.90 -22.29 -11.85
CA ARG A 165 -3.45 -23.63 -12.28
C ARG A 165 -2.23 -23.60 -13.23
N ALA A 166 -1.29 -22.69 -12.98
CA ALA A 166 0.00 -22.57 -13.67
C ALA A 166 1.20 -22.31 -12.73
N GLY A 167 1.03 -22.22 -11.41
CA GLY A 167 2.20 -22.11 -10.53
C GLY A 167 1.87 -22.06 -9.05
N THR A 168 2.31 -23.07 -8.30
CA THR A 168 2.36 -23.03 -6.84
C THR A 168 3.32 -21.91 -6.40
N ALA A 169 2.79 -20.79 -5.92
CA ALA A 169 3.60 -19.76 -5.27
C ALA A 169 4.10 -20.27 -3.91
N VAL A 170 5.19 -21.01 -3.94
CA VAL A 170 6.02 -21.28 -2.76
C VAL A 170 6.64 -19.95 -2.35
N THR A 171 6.37 -19.47 -1.14
CA THR A 171 7.10 -18.33 -0.58
C THR A 171 8.56 -18.71 -0.43
N ARG A 172 9.39 -18.25 -1.36
CA ARG A 172 10.84 -18.43 -1.32
C ARG A 172 11.45 -17.41 -0.35
N PRO A 173 12.50 -17.78 0.40
CA PRO A 173 13.31 -16.81 1.11
C PRO A 173 13.78 -15.71 0.16
N LEU A 174 13.84 -14.47 0.63
CA LEU A 174 14.40 -13.36 -0.14
C LEU A 174 15.85 -13.67 -0.51
N ASP A 175 16.22 -13.39 -1.76
CA ASP A 175 17.57 -13.61 -2.26
C ASP A 175 18.54 -12.55 -1.69
N PHE A 176 19.45 -12.98 -0.83
CA PHE A 176 20.47 -12.12 -0.22
C PHE A 176 21.48 -11.59 -1.24
N GLU A 177 21.86 -12.39 -2.24
CA GLU A 177 22.83 -11.95 -3.25
C GLU A 177 22.22 -10.89 -4.16
N PHE A 178 20.94 -11.05 -4.55
CA PHE A 178 20.19 -10.00 -5.24
C PHE A 178 20.07 -8.72 -4.39
N PHE A 179 19.81 -8.87 -3.08
CA PHE A 179 19.81 -7.74 -2.16
C PHE A 179 21.15 -6.99 -2.16
N ARG A 180 22.25 -7.73 -1.96
CA ARG A 180 23.60 -7.19 -1.84
C ARG A 180 24.06 -6.49 -3.13
N THR A 181 23.68 -7.04 -4.29
CA THR A 181 24.20 -6.58 -5.58
C THR A 181 23.31 -5.56 -6.27
N CYS A 182 21.98 -5.67 -6.16
CA CYS A 182 21.02 -4.80 -6.83
C CYS A 182 20.30 -3.86 -5.85
N VAL A 183 19.68 -4.41 -4.79
CA VAL A 183 18.79 -3.63 -3.91
C VAL A 183 19.56 -2.60 -3.10
N GLN A 184 20.71 -2.93 -2.52
CA GLN A 184 21.50 -1.98 -1.72
C GLN A 184 22.00 -0.78 -2.54
N ARG A 185 22.18 -0.91 -3.85
CA ARG A 185 22.56 0.23 -4.71
C ARG A 185 21.47 1.30 -4.72
N ILE A 186 20.19 0.90 -4.65
CA ILE A 186 19.06 1.84 -4.59
C ILE A 186 19.15 2.75 -3.37
N PHE A 187 19.73 2.26 -2.26
CA PHE A 187 19.87 3.05 -1.04
C PHE A 187 20.83 4.23 -1.19
N LEU A 188 21.76 4.14 -2.15
CA LEU A 188 22.75 5.16 -2.49
C LEU A 188 22.33 5.99 -3.72
N ASN A 189 21.46 5.45 -4.57
CA ASN A 189 21.06 6.11 -5.81
C ASN A 189 20.10 7.26 -5.54
N LYS A 190 20.58 8.49 -5.76
CA LYS A 190 19.78 9.71 -5.69
C LYS A 190 18.92 9.86 -6.94
N ARG A 191 17.61 10.09 -6.77
CA ARG A 191 16.73 10.54 -7.85
C ARG A 191 16.59 12.08 -7.81
N PRO A 192 16.34 12.75 -8.94
CA PRO A 192 16.10 14.19 -8.97
C PRO A 192 15.05 14.60 -7.93
N GLY A 193 15.37 15.61 -7.11
CA GLY A 193 14.47 16.13 -6.07
C GLY A 193 14.27 15.24 -4.84
N LEU A 194 14.91 14.06 -4.74
CA LEU A 194 14.72 13.14 -3.63
C LEU A 194 16.00 12.88 -2.84
N MET A 195 15.84 12.50 -1.57
CA MET A 195 16.94 12.05 -0.72
C MET A 195 17.25 10.56 -0.98
N GLN A 196 18.50 10.17 -0.76
CA GLN A 196 18.91 8.76 -0.77
C GLN A 196 18.38 8.07 0.49
N CYS A 197 18.04 6.78 0.40
CA CYS A 197 17.53 6.03 1.56
C CYS A 197 18.54 6.04 2.71
N VAL A 198 19.83 5.87 2.41
CA VAL A 198 20.92 5.84 3.40
C VAL A 198 20.96 7.10 4.27
N HIS A 199 20.51 8.26 3.78
CA HIS A 199 20.58 9.50 4.54
C HIS A 199 19.65 9.51 5.78
N CYS A 200 18.53 8.77 5.73
CA CYS A 200 17.57 8.71 6.83
C CYS A 200 17.47 7.32 7.48
N HIS A 201 17.99 6.28 6.82
CA HIS A 201 17.92 4.88 7.25
C HIS A 201 19.30 4.30 7.65
N ASN A 202 20.23 5.16 8.06
CA ASN A 202 21.56 4.77 8.57
C ASN A 202 21.64 4.58 10.08
N VAL A 203 20.63 5.02 10.83
CA VAL A 203 20.58 4.94 12.29
C VAL A 203 19.34 4.20 12.79
N GLU A 204 19.45 3.62 13.99
CA GLU A 204 18.35 2.91 14.67
C GLU A 204 17.13 3.84 14.88
N PRO A 205 15.89 3.32 14.91
CA PRO A 205 15.52 1.91 14.81
C PRO A 205 15.24 1.42 13.37
N ARG A 206 15.63 2.19 12.34
CA ARG A 206 15.30 1.94 10.92
C ARG A 206 16.55 1.78 10.06
N ASN A 207 17.61 1.22 10.63
CA ASN A 207 18.97 1.12 10.08
C ASN A 207 19.15 0.00 9.05
N PHE A 208 18.24 -0.15 8.09
CA PHE A 208 18.43 -1.13 7.00
C PHE A 208 19.47 -0.68 5.94
N ALA A 209 20.02 0.52 6.10
CA ALA A 209 21.06 1.08 5.25
C ALA A 209 22.10 1.78 6.13
N SER A 210 22.81 1.01 6.96
CA SER A 210 23.80 1.52 7.93
C SER A 210 24.77 2.54 7.35
N GLU A 211 25.32 3.42 8.19
CA GLU A 211 26.32 4.39 7.74
C GLU A 211 27.52 3.68 7.07
N ILE A 212 27.98 4.24 5.95
CA ILE A 212 29.20 3.80 5.27
C ILE A 212 30.34 4.71 5.74
N PRO A 213 31.35 4.18 6.44
CA PRO A 213 32.51 4.94 6.90
C PRO A 213 33.23 5.69 5.77
N ALA A 214 33.82 6.83 6.14
CA ALA A 214 34.59 7.67 5.22
C ALA A 214 35.66 6.85 4.47
N GLY A 215 35.81 7.13 3.17
CA GLY A 215 36.75 6.42 2.30
C GLY A 215 36.20 5.12 1.69
N ARG A 216 34.97 4.72 2.02
CA ARG A 216 34.26 3.62 1.34
C ARG A 216 33.07 4.13 0.56
N SER A 217 32.78 3.48 -0.57
CA SER A 217 31.60 3.75 -1.40
C SER A 217 30.49 2.71 -1.23
N PHE A 218 30.74 1.64 -0.46
CA PHE A 218 29.80 0.54 -0.27
C PHE A 218 30.01 -0.21 1.06
N TRP A 219 29.00 -0.98 1.44
CA TRP A 219 29.04 -1.88 2.60
C TRP A 219 29.93 -3.09 2.36
N THR A 220 30.55 -3.57 3.44
CA THR A 220 31.18 -4.89 3.49
C THR A 220 30.12 -6.00 3.47
N LEU A 221 30.55 -7.24 3.24
CA LEU A 221 29.65 -8.40 3.27
C LEU A 221 28.93 -8.54 4.63
N GLU A 222 29.63 -8.27 5.74
CA GLU A 222 29.07 -8.36 7.08
C GLU A 222 27.98 -7.29 7.31
N GLU A 223 28.27 -6.05 6.98
CA GLU A 223 27.31 -4.93 7.06
C GLU A 223 26.11 -5.16 6.15
N SER A 224 26.31 -5.71 4.94
CA SER A 224 25.22 -6.12 4.05
C SER A 224 24.31 -7.17 4.70
N ARG A 225 24.86 -8.16 5.42
CA ARG A 225 24.03 -9.16 6.14
C ARG A 225 23.20 -8.52 7.26
N GLN A 226 23.78 -7.58 7.99
CA GLN A 226 23.08 -6.84 9.04
C GLN A 226 21.94 -5.99 8.46
N ASN A 227 22.24 -5.21 7.42
CA ASN A 227 21.26 -4.41 6.69
C ASN A 227 20.11 -5.27 6.14
N PHE A 228 20.43 -6.45 5.59
CA PHE A 228 19.43 -7.40 5.10
C PHE A 228 18.51 -7.89 6.23
N ALA A 229 19.08 -8.31 7.37
CA ALA A 229 18.32 -8.79 8.51
C ALA A 229 17.36 -7.73 9.08
N VAL A 230 17.73 -6.45 9.00
CA VAL A 230 16.84 -5.34 9.37
C VAL A 230 15.78 -5.12 8.29
N LEU A 231 16.16 -5.08 7.01
CA LEU A 231 15.23 -4.85 5.90
C LEU A 231 14.11 -5.89 5.84
N GLN A 232 14.45 -7.16 6.09
CA GLN A 232 13.48 -8.27 6.09
C GLN A 232 12.27 -8.02 6.99
N ARG A 233 12.42 -7.22 8.06
CA ARG A 233 11.33 -6.85 8.97
C ARG A 233 10.26 -5.95 8.32
N TYR A 234 10.57 -5.34 7.17
CA TYR A 234 9.68 -4.45 6.42
C TYR A 234 9.16 -5.08 5.12
N ILE A 235 9.45 -6.36 4.89
CA ILE A 235 9.04 -7.09 3.70
C ILE A 235 8.15 -8.27 4.11
N GLU A 236 7.05 -8.44 3.39
CA GLU A 236 6.22 -9.64 3.42
C GLU A 236 6.53 -10.45 2.16
N PRO A 237 7.34 -11.53 2.25
CA PRO A 237 7.75 -12.31 1.08
C PRO A 237 6.53 -12.84 0.31
N GLY A 238 6.54 -12.66 -1.01
CA GLY A 238 5.42 -12.97 -1.89
C GLY A 238 4.46 -11.79 -2.14
N PHE A 239 4.47 -10.75 -1.29
CA PHE A 239 3.41 -9.75 -1.27
C PHE A 239 3.97 -8.30 -1.28
N PRO A 240 4.28 -7.76 -2.47
CA PRO A 240 4.87 -6.42 -2.63
C PRO A 240 4.07 -5.30 -1.97
N LEU A 241 2.75 -5.25 -2.17
CA LEU A 241 1.89 -4.20 -1.59
C LEU A 241 1.66 -4.35 -0.09
N MET A 242 2.05 -5.49 0.49
CA MET A 242 2.05 -5.70 1.94
C MET A 242 3.40 -5.34 2.57
N SER A 243 4.42 -5.16 1.74
CA SER A 243 5.79 -4.85 2.17
C SER A 243 5.93 -3.35 2.36
N ARG A 244 6.12 -2.91 3.61
CA ARG A 244 6.31 -1.48 3.93
C ARG A 244 7.52 -0.88 3.19
N PHE A 245 8.54 -1.69 2.91
CA PHE A 245 9.66 -1.30 2.07
C PHE A 245 9.22 -0.77 0.68
N LEU A 246 8.15 -1.34 0.11
CA LEU A 246 7.64 -0.99 -1.21
C LEU A 246 6.49 0.02 -1.21
N THR A 247 5.77 0.15 -0.10
CA THR A 247 4.60 1.06 -0.02
C THR A 247 4.92 2.40 0.64
N HIS A 248 5.86 2.47 1.58
CA HIS A 248 6.17 3.72 2.26
C HIS A 248 6.69 4.82 1.30
N PRO A 249 7.64 4.54 0.39
CA PRO A 249 8.10 5.54 -0.58
C PRO A 249 7.29 5.54 -1.90
N LEU A 250 6.23 4.73 -2.03
CA LEU A 250 5.32 4.73 -3.18
C LEU A 250 4.29 5.87 -3.05
N ALA A 251 3.84 6.42 -4.18
CA ALA A 251 2.78 7.42 -4.19
C ALA A 251 1.47 6.86 -3.59
N PRO A 252 0.71 7.66 -2.80
CA PRO A 252 -0.56 7.22 -2.20
C PRO A 252 -1.56 6.68 -3.22
N GLU A 253 -1.63 7.31 -4.40
CA GLU A 253 -2.53 6.97 -5.50
C GLU A 253 -2.21 5.57 -6.08
N ALA A 254 -0.95 5.14 -5.95
CA ALA A 254 -0.48 3.83 -6.38
C ALA A 254 -0.53 2.77 -5.26
N GLY A 255 -1.11 3.08 -4.10
CA GLY A 255 -1.21 2.18 -2.94
C GLY A 255 -0.12 2.38 -1.89
N GLY A 256 0.63 3.49 -1.95
CA GLY A 256 1.56 3.89 -0.90
C GLY A 256 0.87 4.47 0.34
N ASP A 257 1.64 4.76 1.38
CA ASP A 257 1.12 5.44 2.58
C ASP A 257 1.20 6.97 2.48
N HIS A 258 0.53 7.68 3.40
CA HIS A 258 0.31 9.14 3.29
C HIS A 258 1.53 10.00 3.55
N PHE A 259 2.61 9.45 4.12
CA PHE A 259 3.79 10.26 4.43
C PHE A 259 5.08 9.46 4.39
N HIS A 260 6.08 9.99 3.68
CA HIS A 260 7.48 9.57 3.78
C HIS A 260 8.38 10.80 3.64
N ALA A 261 9.15 11.10 4.68
CA ALA A 261 9.97 12.32 4.74
C ALA A 261 11.03 12.41 3.64
N GLY A 262 11.54 11.28 3.15
CA GLY A 262 12.48 11.23 2.02
C GLY A 262 11.83 11.48 0.65
N GLY A 263 10.51 11.71 0.61
CA GLY A 263 9.71 11.93 -0.59
C GLY A 263 9.18 10.64 -1.24
N ARG A 264 8.45 10.77 -2.35
CA ARG A 264 7.89 9.64 -3.10
C ARG A 264 8.89 9.18 -4.14
N ARG A 265 9.54 8.05 -3.85
CA ARG A 265 10.52 7.45 -4.76
C ARG A 265 9.86 6.91 -6.01
N TRP A 266 8.68 6.30 -5.89
CA TRP A 266 7.97 5.69 -7.03
C TRP A 266 6.63 6.37 -7.23
N PRO A 267 6.36 6.95 -8.41
CA PRO A 267 5.05 7.54 -8.70
C PRO A 267 3.97 6.47 -8.95
N SER A 268 4.36 5.27 -9.37
CA SER A 268 3.44 4.16 -9.62
C SER A 268 4.11 2.79 -9.46
N GLN A 269 3.30 1.73 -9.43
CA GLN A 269 3.78 0.34 -9.49
C GLN A 269 4.36 -0.05 -10.86
N ASP A 270 4.24 0.84 -11.85
CA ASP A 270 4.83 0.65 -13.17
C ASP A 270 6.26 1.17 -13.29
N ASP A 271 6.73 1.90 -12.26
CA ASP A 271 8.12 2.35 -12.19
C ASP A 271 9.06 1.13 -12.30
N PRO A 272 10.06 1.15 -13.21
CA PRO A 272 10.93 0.00 -13.44
C PRO A 272 11.62 -0.50 -12.17
N GLU A 273 12.01 0.41 -11.28
CA GLU A 273 12.67 0.05 -10.03
C GLU A 273 11.70 -0.60 -9.06
N TRP A 274 10.47 -0.08 -8.98
CA TRP A 274 9.42 -0.71 -8.19
C TRP A 274 9.13 -2.13 -8.69
N ARG A 275 9.00 -2.33 -10.01
CA ARG A 275 8.75 -3.65 -10.61
C ARG A 275 9.88 -4.64 -10.34
N MET A 276 11.14 -4.21 -10.45
CA MET A 276 12.30 -5.05 -10.12
C MET A 276 12.24 -5.51 -8.67
N LEU A 277 12.01 -4.59 -7.73
CA LEU A 277 11.91 -4.95 -6.32
C LEU A 277 10.69 -5.80 -6.00
N ALA A 278 9.55 -5.53 -6.65
CA ALA A 278 8.34 -6.32 -6.48
C ALA A 278 8.53 -7.76 -6.96
N ALA A 279 9.26 -7.97 -8.07
CA ALA A 279 9.63 -9.31 -8.55
C ALA A 279 10.53 -10.03 -7.54
N TRP A 280 11.55 -9.34 -7.02
CA TRP A 280 12.41 -9.89 -5.96
C TRP A 280 11.63 -10.24 -4.69
N VAL A 281 10.70 -9.38 -4.24
CA VAL A 281 9.82 -9.67 -3.10
C VAL A 281 8.91 -10.86 -3.38
N ARG A 282 8.44 -11.05 -4.62
CA ARG A 282 7.68 -12.24 -5.03
C ARG A 282 8.52 -13.53 -5.11
N GLY A 283 9.85 -13.44 -4.98
CA GLY A 283 10.76 -14.58 -5.16
C GLY A 283 10.92 -14.99 -6.63
N GLU A 284 10.63 -14.06 -7.55
CA GLU A 284 10.84 -14.20 -8.98
C GLU A 284 12.30 -13.89 -9.33
N THR A 285 12.80 -14.49 -10.39
CA THR A 285 14.09 -14.12 -10.96
C THR A 285 13.94 -12.78 -11.71
N THR A 286 14.80 -11.82 -11.40
CA THR A 286 14.84 -10.51 -12.06
C THR A 286 16.29 -10.05 -12.17
N ALA A 287 16.55 -9.06 -13.04
CA ALA A 287 17.88 -8.51 -13.25
C ALA A 287 18.04 -7.16 -12.55
N CYS A 288 19.27 -6.79 -12.16
CA CYS A 288 19.54 -5.45 -11.67
C CYS A 288 19.19 -4.42 -12.75
N LEU A 289 18.58 -3.31 -12.35
CA LEU A 289 18.56 -2.12 -13.19
C LEU A 289 19.97 -1.50 -13.25
N SER A 290 20.30 -0.99 -14.44
CA SER A 290 21.44 -0.09 -14.64
C SER A 290 21.03 1.34 -14.25
N TYR A 291 21.89 2.02 -13.51
CA TYR A 291 21.74 3.43 -13.11
C TYR A 291 22.91 4.24 -13.61
#